data_AF-A0A1Q9YGD2-F1
#
_entry.id   AF-A0A1Q9YGD2-F1
#
_cell.length_a   1.000
_cell.length_b   1.000
_cell.length_c   1.000
_cell.angle_alpha   90.00
_cell.angle_beta   90.00
_cell.angle_gamma   90.00
#
_symmetry.space_group_name_H-M   'P 1'
#
loop_
_entity.id
_entity.type
_entity.pdbx_description
1 polymer ?
#
loop_
_entity_poly.entity_id
_entity_poly.type
_entity_poly.pdbx_seq_one_letter_code
_entity_poly.pdbx_strand_id
1 'polypeptide(L)'
;MKILLLTEYIAPKKAVASIRWTKIIKYLKQLDKDIQIDVITTQRFQNRIPEYQIDEFLIRDLSHIDHYYQVQLIDYIVLLYQKVKVGFKKITTGNNHRVFQKNSQESFNLLNKMTNNTTEWNKTVNSCYKNDSIHLRKLKNWYLKVWSELVSSQIIYHYCIKRVDFNKYDFLITSYGPEWPHRVGSMIKMRHQSLLWIADFRDQWAREIDEDWLYCRNKCLTEKICIHADLLLKVNDHLILHESKNQSVMTLTNGFDPDEKQKPSRADQFSIVYTGTIYYTDDLNPLFAAIKELIQDGKIDLKDLVFSYCGNSSTVFDAYIREYNFDDCYINHGNLSRKESLKLQSSSSLLIMAGWSTNKEVIEWSGKMYEYMMSEKPILYLMTGDLESSVPSQKMKDLGGFCFETAKYEKEYTKMKDYILDIYFQWKNGAIKVENQDKMYINTFSYPEIARRFYQILKNFNYS
;
A
#
# COMPACT_ATOMS: atom_id res chain seq x y z
N MET A 1 -26.46 -6.16 12.35
CA MET A 1 -25.10 -6.74 12.30
C MET A 1 -24.14 -5.75 12.93
N LYS A 2 -23.27 -6.20 13.84
CA LYS A 2 -22.30 -5.35 14.54
C LYS A 2 -20.89 -5.84 14.26
N ILE A 3 -20.06 -4.97 13.73
CA ILE A 3 -18.73 -5.28 13.21
C ILE A 3 -17.68 -4.47 13.98
N LEU A 4 -16.61 -5.13 14.41
CA LEU A 4 -15.41 -4.48 14.93
C LEU A 4 -14.26 -4.64 13.93
N LEU A 5 -13.74 -3.54 13.39
CA LEU A 5 -12.60 -3.52 12.46
C LEU A 5 -11.31 -3.09 13.17
N LEU A 6 -10.25 -3.87 13.04
CA LEU A 6 -8.89 -3.55 13.47
C LEU A 6 -8.01 -3.30 12.24
N THR A 7 -7.39 -2.12 12.16
CA THR A 7 -6.53 -1.72 11.03
C THR A 7 -5.45 -0.74 11.49
N GLU A 8 -4.25 -0.77 10.89
CA GLU A 8 -3.09 0.01 11.35
C GLU A 8 -3.37 1.48 11.57
N TYR A 9 -3.75 2.19 10.52
CA TYR A 9 -4.15 3.58 10.58
C TYR A 9 -5.21 3.77 9.51
N ILE A 10 -6.31 4.43 9.89
CA ILE A 10 -7.14 5.11 8.91
C ILE A 10 -6.56 6.50 8.79
N ALA A 11 -6.02 6.80 7.61
CA ALA A 11 -5.41 8.08 7.34
C ALA A 11 -6.47 9.18 7.50
N PRO A 12 -6.03 10.43 7.67
CA PRO A 12 -6.63 11.46 6.84
C PRO A 12 -5.74 11.82 5.65
N LYS A 13 -4.55 11.19 5.50
CA LYS A 13 -3.44 11.68 4.64
C LYS A 13 -2.57 10.55 4.02
N LYS A 14 -2.68 10.40 2.69
CA LYS A 14 -1.96 9.51 1.71
C LYS A 14 -1.48 8.14 2.20
N ALA A 15 -2.34 7.12 2.02
CA ALA A 15 -1.91 5.73 1.85
C ALA A 15 -3.00 4.87 1.21
N VAL A 16 -2.60 4.00 0.28
CA VAL A 16 -3.49 3.03 -0.40
C VAL A 16 -4.13 2.03 0.58
N ALA A 17 -3.43 1.67 1.66
CA ALA A 17 -3.91 0.74 2.68
C ALA A 17 -5.14 1.27 3.44
N SER A 18 -5.17 2.57 3.74
CA SER A 18 -6.22 3.19 4.55
C SER A 18 -7.56 3.41 3.85
N ILE A 19 -7.63 3.23 2.53
CA ILE A 19 -8.81 3.60 1.73
C ILE A 19 -9.80 2.44 1.60
N ARG A 20 -9.33 1.19 1.45
CA ARG A 20 -10.22 0.05 1.14
C ARG A 20 -11.34 -0.12 2.15
N TRP A 21 -11.00 -0.20 3.44
CA TRP A 21 -12.01 -0.43 4.46
C TRP A 21 -12.92 0.76 4.67
N THR A 22 -12.45 2.00 4.51
CA THR A 22 -13.36 3.16 4.55
C THR A 22 -14.37 3.12 3.40
N LYS A 23 -13.95 2.68 2.21
CA LYS A 23 -14.85 2.48 1.07
C LYS A 23 -15.81 1.32 1.27
N ILE A 24 -15.34 0.17 1.74
CA ILE A 24 -16.22 -0.97 2.04
C ILE A 24 -17.26 -0.56 3.09
N ILE A 25 -16.87 0.11 4.19
CA ILE A 25 -17.76 0.59 5.24
C ILE A 25 -18.85 1.53 4.67
N LYS A 26 -18.44 2.52 3.87
CA LYS A 26 -19.35 3.44 3.17
C LYS A 26 -20.43 2.67 2.42
N TYR A 27 -20.05 1.70 1.59
CA TYR A 27 -21.01 0.97 0.75
C TYR A 27 -21.79 -0.11 1.52
N LEU A 28 -21.23 -0.71 2.58
CA LEU A 28 -21.99 -1.58 3.49
C LEU A 28 -23.14 -0.81 4.14
N LYS A 29 -22.89 0.41 4.64
CA LYS A 29 -23.93 1.29 5.23
C LYS A 29 -25.00 1.72 4.21
N GLN A 30 -24.66 1.78 2.92
CA GLN A 30 -25.63 2.05 1.86
C GLN A 30 -26.51 0.82 1.55
N LEU A 31 -25.93 -0.39 1.61
CA LEU A 31 -26.67 -1.64 1.42
C LEU A 31 -27.61 -1.94 2.60
N ASP A 32 -27.19 -1.61 3.82
CA ASP A 32 -27.92 -1.88 5.04
C ASP A 32 -27.55 -0.83 6.12
N LYS A 33 -28.51 0.05 6.41
CA LYS A 33 -28.32 1.19 7.34
C LYS A 33 -28.19 0.76 8.79
N ASP A 34 -28.63 -0.45 9.13
CA ASP A 34 -28.66 -0.98 10.50
C ASP A 34 -27.36 -1.70 10.88
N ILE A 35 -26.43 -1.87 9.94
CA ILE A 35 -25.08 -2.36 10.26
C ILE A 35 -24.40 -1.32 11.16
N GLN A 36 -23.84 -1.74 12.29
CA GLN A 36 -22.97 -0.91 13.11
C GLN A 36 -21.51 -1.36 12.94
N ILE A 37 -20.60 -0.41 12.75
CA ILE A 37 -19.19 -0.62 12.50
C ILE A 37 -18.39 0.29 13.43
N ASP A 38 -17.70 -0.34 14.37
CA ASP A 38 -16.71 0.31 15.22
C ASP A 38 -15.30 -0.01 14.69
N VAL A 39 -14.39 0.95 14.78
CA VAL A 39 -13.01 0.81 14.28
C VAL A 39 -12.00 1.04 15.40
N ILE A 40 -11.01 0.15 15.50
CA ILE A 40 -9.81 0.33 16.32
C ILE A 40 -8.60 0.50 15.41
N THR A 41 -7.84 1.56 15.65
CA THR A 41 -6.70 1.90 14.81
C THR A 41 -5.61 2.66 15.57
N THR A 42 -4.42 2.76 15.01
CA THR A 42 -3.28 3.50 15.59
C THR A 42 -3.08 4.84 14.89
N GLN A 43 -2.37 5.75 15.54
CA GLN A 43 -2.00 7.04 14.95
C GLN A 43 -0.73 6.91 14.11
N ARG A 44 -0.77 7.32 12.84
CA ARG A 44 0.43 7.43 12.00
C ARG A 44 1.34 8.55 12.52
N PHE A 45 2.65 8.28 12.67
CA PHE A 45 3.64 9.24 13.17
C PHE A 45 3.59 10.58 12.41
N GLN A 46 3.32 11.68 13.13
CA GLN A 46 3.07 13.02 12.59
C GLN A 46 4.34 13.81 12.19
N ASN A 47 5.54 13.40 12.59
CA ASN A 47 6.72 14.27 12.59
C ASN A 47 7.68 14.11 11.38
N ARG A 48 7.33 13.38 10.32
CA ARG A 48 8.27 13.08 9.21
C ARG A 48 8.02 13.81 7.89
N ILE A 49 6.92 14.53 7.70
CA ILE A 49 6.61 15.20 6.42
C ILE A 49 6.01 16.59 6.69
N PRO A 50 6.61 17.71 6.23
CA PRO A 50 6.23 19.06 6.66
C PRO A 50 4.88 19.61 6.17
N GLU A 51 4.18 19.01 5.21
CA GLU A 51 2.89 19.53 4.72
C GLU A 51 1.86 18.40 4.59
N TYR A 52 1.14 18.16 5.68
CA TYR A 52 0.10 17.15 5.76
C TYR A 52 -1.23 17.75 5.27
N GLN A 53 -1.58 17.56 4.00
CA GLN A 53 -2.90 17.97 3.44
C GLN A 53 -4.01 17.00 3.85
N ILE A 54 -5.19 17.53 4.16
CA ILE A 54 -6.40 16.78 4.53
C ILE A 54 -7.05 16.20 3.26
N ASP A 55 -7.37 14.90 3.26
CA ASP A 55 -8.13 14.26 2.18
C ASP A 55 -9.65 14.38 2.41
N GLU A 56 -10.31 15.22 1.62
CA GLU A 56 -11.76 15.45 1.69
C GLU A 56 -12.58 14.17 1.46
N PHE A 57 -12.14 13.28 0.56
CA PHE A 57 -12.84 12.03 0.29
C PHE A 57 -12.85 11.13 1.51
N LEU A 58 -11.70 11.08 2.21
CA LEU A 58 -11.54 10.26 3.39
C LEU A 58 -12.34 10.80 4.58
N ILE A 59 -12.41 12.11 4.77
CA ILE A 59 -13.28 12.72 5.79
C ILE A 59 -14.74 12.31 5.55
N ARG A 60 -15.19 12.36 4.30
CA ARG A 60 -16.55 11.92 3.94
C ARG A 60 -16.75 10.45 4.28
N ASP A 61 -15.81 9.57 3.92
CA ASP A 61 -15.96 8.14 4.18
C ASP A 61 -15.94 7.80 5.68
N LEU A 62 -15.16 8.53 6.48
CA LEU A 62 -15.08 8.37 7.93
C LEU A 62 -16.42 8.63 8.64
N SER A 63 -17.32 9.43 8.04
CA SER A 63 -18.66 9.68 8.59
C SER A 63 -19.55 8.45 8.67
N HIS A 64 -19.17 7.35 8.01
CA HIS A 64 -19.87 6.07 8.03
C HIS A 64 -19.44 5.13 9.16
N ILE A 65 -18.42 5.52 9.94
CA ILE A 65 -17.96 4.76 11.12
C ILE A 65 -18.77 5.23 12.35
N ASP A 66 -19.33 4.30 13.12
CA ASP A 66 -20.15 4.63 14.28
C ASP A 66 -19.29 5.04 15.48
N HIS A 67 -18.23 4.29 15.78
CA HIS A 67 -17.27 4.66 16.82
C HIS A 67 -15.84 4.41 16.38
N TYR A 68 -14.95 5.34 16.72
CA TYR A 68 -13.55 5.31 16.34
C TYR A 68 -12.64 5.34 17.57
N TYR A 69 -11.87 4.27 17.77
CA TYR A 69 -10.91 4.13 18.86
C TYR A 69 -9.49 4.29 18.31
N GLN A 70 -8.84 5.40 18.66
CA GLN A 70 -7.46 5.65 18.25
C GLN A 70 -6.46 5.36 19.37
N VAL A 71 -5.49 4.49 19.09
CA VAL A 71 -4.39 4.14 20.01
C VAL A 71 -3.14 4.95 19.69
N GLN A 72 -2.66 5.70 20.68
CA GLN A 72 -1.39 6.44 20.58
C GLN A 72 -0.23 5.55 21.04
N LEU A 73 0.64 5.14 20.12
CA LEU A 73 1.80 4.29 20.41
C LEU A 73 3.05 5.07 20.87
N ILE A 74 3.02 6.41 20.77
CA ILE A 74 4.17 7.32 20.89
C ILE A 74 4.87 7.24 22.25
N ASP A 75 4.13 7.08 23.35
CA ASP A 75 4.73 7.17 24.68
C ASP A 75 5.54 5.93 25.05
N TYR A 76 5.09 4.73 24.65
CA TYR A 76 5.66 3.49 25.18
C TYR A 76 6.90 3.01 24.43
N ILE A 77 6.92 3.10 23.10
CA ILE A 77 8.04 2.61 22.28
C ILE A 77 9.28 3.50 22.49
N VAL A 78 9.11 4.82 22.61
CA VAL A 78 10.21 5.75 22.87
C VAL A 78 10.77 5.58 24.29
N LEU A 79 9.91 5.45 25.31
CA LEU A 79 10.33 5.14 26.68
C LEU A 79 11.04 3.78 26.80
N LEU A 80 10.60 2.75 26.07
CA LEU A 80 11.25 1.44 26.07
C LEU A 80 12.57 1.43 25.28
N TYR A 81 12.66 2.12 24.15
CA TYR A 81 13.92 2.24 23.40
C TYR A 81 15.03 2.87 24.26
N GLN A 82 14.70 3.89 25.05
CA GLN A 82 15.63 4.47 26.03
C GLN A 82 16.08 3.45 27.10
N LYS A 83 15.17 2.60 27.60
CA LYS A 83 15.52 1.54 28.56
C LYS A 83 16.44 0.47 27.95
N VAL A 84 16.18 0.06 26.72
CA VAL A 84 17.03 -0.90 25.98
C VAL A 84 18.41 -0.28 25.68
N LYS A 85 18.47 1.01 25.32
CA LYS A 85 19.74 1.76 25.16
C LYS A 85 20.57 1.77 26.44
N VAL A 86 19.95 1.93 27.61
CA VAL A 86 20.63 1.85 28.91
C VAL A 86 21.09 0.41 29.23
N GLY A 87 20.28 -0.59 28.91
CA GLY A 87 20.62 -2.01 29.09
C GLY A 87 21.81 -2.47 28.24
N PHE A 88 21.86 -2.09 26.97
CA PHE A 88 22.97 -2.45 26.09
C PHE A 88 24.27 -1.72 26.41
N LYS A 89 24.21 -0.47 26.92
CA LYS A 89 25.40 0.26 27.39
C LYS A 89 26.06 -0.43 28.59
N LYS A 90 25.27 -1.08 29.45
CA LYS A 90 25.77 -1.90 30.58
C LYS A 90 26.45 -3.20 30.15
N ILE A 91 26.04 -3.78 29.03
CA ILE A 91 26.60 -5.04 28.52
C ILE A 91 27.94 -4.79 27.81
N THR A 92 28.15 -3.60 27.23
CA THR A 92 29.40 -3.23 26.55
C THR A 92 30.43 -2.54 27.44
N THR A 93 30.06 -2.13 28.66
CA THR A 93 31.00 -1.58 29.64
C THR A 93 30.98 -2.42 30.91
N GLY A 94 31.84 -3.43 30.95
CA GLY A 94 32.22 -4.07 32.20
C GLY A 94 32.99 -3.07 33.06
N ASN A 95 32.28 -2.30 33.88
CA ASN A 95 32.75 -1.85 35.19
C ASN A 95 31.65 -1.12 35.97
N ASN A 96 31.64 -1.42 37.28
CA ASN A 96 30.78 -0.83 38.30
C ASN A 96 30.67 0.69 38.18
N HIS A 97 29.44 1.23 38.21
CA HIS A 97 29.08 2.34 39.10
C HIS A 97 27.56 2.50 39.19
N ARG A 98 27.07 2.50 40.44
CA ARG A 98 25.72 2.91 40.83
C ARG A 98 25.54 4.40 40.56
N VAL A 99 24.58 4.78 39.73
CA VAL A 99 23.83 6.04 39.90
C VAL A 99 22.39 5.79 39.45
N PHE A 100 21.47 5.75 40.42
CA PHE A 100 20.04 5.87 40.20
C PHE A 100 19.62 7.28 40.63
N GLN A 101 18.61 7.81 39.94
CA GLN A 101 17.86 9.06 40.20
C GLN A 101 18.52 10.40 39.86
N LYS A 102 18.08 11.01 38.76
CA LYS A 102 17.17 12.18 38.77
C LYS A 102 16.80 12.61 37.35
N ASN A 103 15.66 13.29 37.24
CA ASN A 103 15.17 14.13 36.13
C ASN A 103 14.44 13.44 34.95
N SER A 104 13.21 13.01 35.22
CA SER A 104 12.15 12.83 34.21
C SER A 104 11.85 14.12 33.42
N GLN A 105 12.04 15.30 34.03
CA GLN A 105 11.73 16.60 33.40
C GLN A 105 12.77 17.03 32.34
N GLU A 106 14.07 16.81 32.58
CA GLU A 106 15.12 17.09 31.58
C GLU A 106 15.02 16.12 30.41
N SER A 107 14.69 14.86 30.68
CA SER A 107 14.44 13.85 29.65
C SER A 107 13.26 14.23 28.75
N PHE A 108 12.21 14.80 29.34
CA PHE A 108 11.02 15.31 28.63
C PHE A 108 11.31 16.55 27.79
N ASN A 109 12.12 17.49 28.32
CA ASN A 109 12.54 18.69 27.59
C ASN A 109 13.51 18.36 26.44
N LEU A 110 14.40 17.37 26.62
CA LEU A 110 15.23 16.82 25.53
C LEU A 110 14.38 16.13 24.47
N LEU A 111 13.31 15.43 24.88
CA LEU A 111 12.35 14.80 23.97
C LEU A 111 11.65 15.82 23.09
N ASN A 112 11.13 16.91 23.67
CA ASN A 112 10.52 18.01 22.92
C ASN A 112 11.51 18.69 21.96
N LYS A 113 12.80 18.73 22.32
CA LYS A 113 13.88 19.23 21.44
C LYS A 113 14.18 18.26 20.28
N MET A 114 14.21 16.95 20.56
CA MET A 114 14.50 15.90 19.58
C MET A 114 13.34 15.59 18.63
N THR A 115 12.09 15.74 19.08
CA THR A 115 10.89 15.58 18.23
C THR A 115 10.76 16.68 17.19
N ASN A 116 11.39 17.85 17.43
CA ASN A 116 11.38 19.01 16.54
C ASN A 116 12.59 19.07 15.59
N ASN A 117 13.60 18.22 15.75
CA ASN A 117 14.81 18.18 14.92
C ASN A 117 15.06 16.77 14.36
N THR A 118 14.39 16.44 13.26
CA THR A 118 14.54 15.18 12.50
C THR A 118 15.99 14.91 12.06
N THR A 119 16.80 15.95 11.90
CA THR A 119 18.23 15.90 11.57
C THR A 119 19.10 15.29 12.68
N GLU A 120 18.76 15.50 13.96
CA GLU A 120 19.48 14.89 15.09
C GLU A 120 19.12 13.41 15.27
N TRP A 121 17.86 13.03 15.02
CA TRP A 121 17.43 11.63 15.05
C TRP A 121 18.19 10.80 13.99
N ASN A 122 18.23 11.29 12.74
CA ASN A 122 18.99 10.64 11.66
C ASN A 122 20.49 10.59 11.95
N LYS A 123 21.08 11.67 12.52
CA LYS A 123 22.51 11.68 12.93
C LYS A 123 22.78 10.70 14.07
N THR A 124 21.89 10.59 15.05
CA THR A 124 22.05 9.70 16.22
C THR A 124 21.91 8.24 15.81
N VAL A 125 20.87 7.93 15.03
CA VAL A 125 20.65 6.62 14.40
C VAL A 125 21.89 6.27 13.59
N ASN A 126 22.32 7.10 12.61
CA ASN A 126 23.51 6.85 11.78
C ASN A 126 24.83 6.75 12.56
N SER A 127 25.00 7.49 13.67
CA SER A 127 26.19 7.40 14.52
C SER A 127 26.32 6.02 15.20
N CYS A 128 25.20 5.34 15.44
CA CYS A 128 25.17 4.01 16.04
C CYS A 128 25.48 2.87 15.05
N TYR A 129 25.57 3.12 13.73
CA TYR A 129 25.84 2.09 12.72
C TYR A 129 27.28 2.07 12.21
N LYS A 130 28.14 3.00 12.65
CA LYS A 130 29.48 3.15 12.05
C LYS A 130 30.47 2.01 12.37
N ASN A 131 30.27 1.26 13.47
CA ASN A 131 31.24 0.27 13.95
C ASN A 131 30.67 -1.16 14.15
N ASP A 132 29.43 -1.43 13.78
CA ASP A 132 28.82 -2.76 13.94
C ASP A 132 29.13 -3.66 12.74
N SER A 133 29.49 -4.92 12.99
CA SER A 133 29.58 -5.92 11.91
C SER A 133 28.22 -6.11 11.23
N ILE A 134 28.21 -6.49 9.95
CA ILE A 134 26.98 -6.70 9.17
C ILE A 134 26.02 -7.67 9.89
N HIS A 135 26.56 -8.69 10.57
CA HIS A 135 25.78 -9.67 11.33
C HIS A 135 25.10 -9.07 12.58
N LEU A 136 25.81 -8.25 13.36
CA LEU A 136 25.24 -7.57 14.54
C LEU A 136 24.13 -6.60 14.13
N ARG A 137 24.31 -5.91 13.01
CA ARG A 137 23.28 -5.01 12.45
C ARG A 137 22.01 -5.78 12.06
N LYS A 138 22.15 -6.94 11.41
CA LYS A 138 21.00 -7.81 11.06
C LYS A 138 20.28 -8.33 12.30
N LEU A 139 21.01 -8.83 13.31
CA LEU A 139 20.44 -9.32 14.57
C LEU A 139 19.69 -8.22 15.35
N LYS A 140 20.23 -7.01 15.36
CA LYS A 140 19.62 -5.86 16.04
C LYS A 140 18.36 -5.38 15.31
N ASN A 141 18.39 -5.33 13.98
CA ASN A 141 17.21 -5.02 13.17
C ASN A 141 16.11 -6.07 13.35
N TRP A 142 16.50 -7.35 13.39
CA TRP A 142 15.62 -8.46 13.73
C TRP A 142 14.94 -8.23 15.08
N TYR A 143 15.72 -8.04 16.14
CA TYR A 143 15.21 -7.86 17.50
C TYR A 143 14.26 -6.66 17.60
N LEU A 144 14.66 -5.51 17.05
CA LEU A 144 13.85 -4.30 17.10
C LEU A 144 12.53 -4.47 16.35
N LYS A 145 12.55 -5.07 15.15
CA LYS A 145 11.33 -5.31 14.35
C LYS A 145 10.39 -6.27 15.06
N VAL A 146 10.86 -7.45 15.45
CA VAL A 146 10.03 -8.47 16.10
C VAL A 146 9.47 -7.97 17.43
N TRP A 147 10.31 -7.35 18.25
CA TRP A 147 9.91 -6.94 19.58
C TRP A 147 9.00 -5.71 19.56
N SER A 148 9.20 -4.77 18.63
CA SER A 148 8.28 -3.63 18.47
C SER A 148 6.87 -4.08 18.06
N GLU A 149 6.73 -5.05 17.15
CA GLU A 149 5.43 -5.62 16.77
C GLU A 149 4.75 -6.32 17.94
N LEU A 150 5.50 -7.13 18.70
CA LEU A 150 4.97 -7.85 19.87
C LEU A 150 4.50 -6.88 20.96
N VAL A 151 5.33 -5.89 21.31
CA VAL A 151 5.00 -4.90 22.34
C VAL A 151 3.81 -4.05 21.91
N SER A 152 3.80 -3.57 20.67
CA SER A 152 2.68 -2.78 20.13
C SER A 152 1.39 -3.57 20.18
N SER A 153 1.42 -4.85 19.76
CA SER A 153 0.25 -5.73 19.81
C SER A 153 -0.28 -5.93 21.23
N GLN A 154 0.60 -6.10 22.22
CA GLN A 154 0.18 -6.25 23.63
C GLN A 154 -0.43 -4.97 24.20
N ILE A 155 0.15 -3.81 23.89
CA ILE A 155 -0.38 -2.51 24.33
C ILE A 155 -1.77 -2.28 23.72
N ILE A 156 -1.90 -2.50 22.40
CA ILE A 156 -3.17 -2.35 21.69
C ILE A 156 -4.20 -3.33 22.25
N TYR A 157 -3.83 -4.60 22.45
CA TYR A 157 -4.73 -5.58 23.06
C TYR A 157 -5.24 -5.14 24.43
N HIS A 158 -4.35 -4.67 25.31
CA HIS A 158 -4.72 -4.18 26.64
C HIS A 158 -5.60 -2.92 26.58
N TYR A 159 -5.37 -2.07 25.58
CA TYR A 159 -6.23 -0.92 25.30
C TYR A 159 -7.64 -1.38 24.91
N CYS A 160 -7.75 -2.38 24.01
CA CYS A 160 -9.03 -2.90 23.52
C CYS A 160 -9.86 -3.51 24.65
N ILE A 161 -9.29 -4.45 25.43
CA ILE A 161 -10.03 -5.15 26.50
C ILE A 161 -10.55 -4.22 27.61
N LYS A 162 -9.97 -3.02 27.76
CA LYS A 162 -10.39 -2.03 28.76
C LYS A 162 -11.54 -1.14 28.31
N ARG A 163 -11.80 -1.04 27.00
CA ARG A 163 -12.68 -0.03 26.41
C ARG A 163 -13.77 -0.61 25.52
N VAL A 164 -13.61 -1.85 25.11
CA VAL A 164 -14.47 -2.49 24.12
C VAL A 164 -15.08 -3.73 24.76
N ASP A 165 -16.40 -3.73 24.89
CA ASP A 165 -17.16 -4.95 25.18
C ASP A 165 -17.28 -5.76 23.88
N PHE A 166 -16.56 -6.87 23.79
CA PHE A 166 -16.52 -7.70 22.59
C PHE A 166 -17.79 -8.52 22.38
N ASN A 167 -18.59 -8.77 23.43
CA ASN A 167 -19.80 -9.57 23.32
C ASN A 167 -20.92 -8.86 22.55
N LYS A 168 -20.76 -7.56 22.26
CA LYS A 168 -21.72 -6.79 21.48
C LYS A 168 -21.55 -6.94 19.97
N TYR A 169 -20.46 -7.56 19.48
CA TYR A 169 -20.21 -7.69 18.05
C TYR A 169 -20.51 -9.09 17.56
N ASP A 170 -20.90 -9.18 16.29
CA ASP A 170 -21.06 -10.43 15.57
C ASP A 170 -19.74 -10.81 14.87
N PHE A 171 -19.08 -9.79 14.28
CA PHE A 171 -17.87 -9.95 13.48
C PHE A 171 -16.68 -9.16 14.02
N LEU A 172 -15.52 -9.79 13.97
CA LEU A 172 -14.21 -9.18 14.13
C LEU A 172 -13.50 -9.21 12.79
N ILE A 173 -13.13 -8.06 12.24
CA ILE A 173 -12.36 -7.96 11.00
C ILE A 173 -11.00 -7.39 11.32
N THR A 174 -9.95 -8.00 10.79
CA THR A 174 -8.58 -7.49 10.90
C THR A 174 -8.01 -7.30 9.50
N SER A 175 -7.43 -6.14 9.19
CA SER A 175 -6.80 -5.88 7.89
C SER A 175 -5.27 -5.79 8.03
N TYR A 176 -4.57 -6.57 7.21
CA TYR A 176 -3.12 -6.72 7.21
C TYR A 176 -2.39 -5.44 6.78
N GLY A 177 -1.22 -5.24 7.41
CA GLY A 177 -0.29 -4.15 7.17
C GLY A 177 -0.37 -3.18 8.33
N PRO A 178 0.34 -3.41 9.46
CA PRO A 178 1.45 -4.32 9.76
C PRO A 178 0.91 -5.60 10.45
N GLU A 179 1.69 -6.23 11.33
CA GLU A 179 1.35 -7.53 11.95
C GLU A 179 0.31 -7.42 13.08
N TRP A 180 0.29 -6.30 13.81
CA TRP A 180 -0.54 -6.18 15.02
C TRP A 180 -2.04 -6.43 14.82
N PRO A 181 -2.72 -6.03 13.71
CA PRO A 181 -4.16 -6.23 13.59
C PRO A 181 -4.54 -7.70 13.70
N HIS A 182 -3.86 -8.59 12.96
CA HIS A 182 -4.11 -10.03 13.03
C HIS A 182 -3.72 -10.63 14.37
N ARG A 183 -2.58 -10.20 14.94
CA ARG A 183 -2.13 -10.71 16.24
C ARG A 183 -3.13 -10.37 17.35
N VAL A 184 -3.62 -9.13 17.38
CA VAL A 184 -4.65 -8.70 18.33
C VAL A 184 -5.97 -9.41 18.05
N GLY A 185 -6.36 -9.57 16.79
CA GLY A 185 -7.56 -10.32 16.42
C GLY A 185 -7.55 -11.75 16.92
N SER A 186 -6.44 -12.46 16.75
CA SER A 186 -6.21 -13.81 17.29
C SER A 186 -6.39 -13.86 18.80
N MET A 187 -5.77 -12.92 19.54
CA MET A 187 -5.89 -12.85 21.01
C MET A 187 -7.32 -12.56 21.48
N ILE A 188 -8.11 -11.82 20.70
CA ILE A 188 -9.53 -11.55 20.99
C ILE A 188 -10.36 -12.81 20.71
N LYS A 189 -10.25 -13.42 19.52
CA LYS A 189 -10.98 -14.63 19.12
C LYS A 189 -10.75 -15.79 20.10
N MET A 190 -9.52 -15.96 20.59
CA MET A 190 -9.20 -16.99 21.60
C MET A 190 -10.00 -16.84 22.90
N ARG A 191 -10.39 -15.61 23.28
CA ARG A 191 -11.18 -15.34 24.49
C ARG A 191 -12.68 -15.17 24.23
N HIS A 192 -13.05 -14.83 23.00
CA HIS A 192 -14.42 -14.59 22.57
C HIS A 192 -14.73 -15.48 21.36
N GLN A 193 -14.90 -16.77 21.62
CA GLN A 193 -15.05 -17.78 20.55
C GLN A 193 -16.30 -17.58 19.69
N SER A 194 -17.33 -16.93 20.23
CA SER A 194 -18.57 -16.57 19.53
C SER A 194 -18.38 -15.49 18.45
N LEU A 195 -17.28 -14.72 18.49
CA LEU A 195 -16.99 -13.74 17.44
C LEU A 195 -16.53 -14.44 16.17
N LEU A 196 -17.10 -14.07 15.04
CA LEU A 196 -16.62 -14.53 13.73
C LEU A 196 -15.47 -13.63 13.28
N TRP A 197 -14.26 -14.19 13.27
CA TRP A 197 -13.04 -13.50 12.92
C TRP A 197 -12.67 -13.70 11.46
N ILE A 198 -12.69 -12.59 10.70
CA ILE A 198 -12.23 -12.51 9.31
C ILE A 198 -10.88 -11.79 9.26
N ALA A 199 -9.85 -12.46 8.75
CA ALA A 199 -8.52 -11.87 8.56
C ALA A 199 -8.28 -11.53 7.08
N ASP A 200 -8.24 -10.23 6.77
CA ASP A 200 -8.09 -9.65 5.44
C ASP A 200 -6.63 -9.33 5.11
N PHE A 201 -6.06 -10.07 4.17
CA PHE A 201 -4.70 -9.90 3.67
C PHE A 201 -4.66 -9.02 2.43
N ARG A 202 -4.03 -7.86 2.60
CA ARG A 202 -3.83 -6.83 1.56
C ARG A 202 -2.62 -7.08 0.67
N ASP A 203 -1.59 -7.67 1.27
CA ASP A 203 -0.27 -7.90 0.72
C ASP A 203 0.21 -9.27 1.22
N GLN A 204 1.16 -9.88 0.51
CA GLN A 204 1.75 -11.14 0.93
C GLN A 204 2.58 -10.94 2.20
N TRP A 205 2.27 -11.69 3.27
CA TRP A 205 2.97 -11.54 4.55
C TRP A 205 4.36 -12.19 4.51
N ALA A 206 4.47 -13.40 3.96
CA ALA A 206 5.75 -14.08 3.78
C ALA A 206 6.15 -14.06 2.30
N ARG A 207 7.06 -13.18 1.92
CA ARG A 207 7.51 -13.00 0.54
C ARG A 207 8.85 -13.70 0.33
N GLU A 208 8.98 -14.50 -0.71
CA GLU A 208 10.24 -15.22 -1.01
C GLU A 208 11.38 -14.29 -1.45
N ILE A 209 11.05 -13.04 -1.77
CA ILE A 209 12.03 -12.00 -2.07
C ILE A 209 12.61 -11.33 -0.81
N ASP A 210 11.99 -11.54 0.37
CA ASP A 210 12.51 -11.03 1.64
C ASP A 210 13.71 -11.87 2.11
N GLU A 211 14.43 -11.40 3.15
CA GLU A 211 15.49 -12.19 3.77
C GLU A 211 14.94 -13.53 4.32
N ASP A 212 15.68 -14.63 4.13
CA ASP A 212 15.24 -16.01 4.47
C ASP A 212 14.63 -16.13 5.88
N TRP A 213 15.24 -15.49 6.88
CA TRP A 213 14.74 -15.55 8.25
C TRP A 213 13.37 -14.89 8.39
N LEU A 214 13.13 -13.80 7.66
CA LEU A 214 11.89 -13.02 7.71
C LEU A 214 10.79 -13.78 6.98
N TYR A 215 11.11 -14.36 5.83
CA TYR A 215 10.22 -15.28 5.12
C TYR A 215 9.80 -16.45 6.03
N CYS A 216 10.76 -17.18 6.60
CA CYS A 216 10.49 -18.32 7.49
C CYS A 216 9.65 -17.91 8.72
N ARG A 217 9.97 -16.76 9.33
CA ARG A 217 9.22 -16.23 10.47
C ARG A 217 7.78 -15.93 10.07
N ASN A 218 7.57 -15.14 9.02
CA ASN A 218 6.24 -14.69 8.64
C ASN A 218 5.38 -15.88 8.20
N LYS A 219 5.95 -16.86 7.49
CA LYS A 219 5.29 -18.12 7.17
C LYS A 219 4.78 -18.85 8.41
N CYS A 220 5.64 -19.01 9.42
CA CYS A 220 5.25 -19.65 10.68
C CYS A 220 4.22 -18.83 11.47
N LEU A 221 4.27 -17.50 11.36
CA LEU A 221 3.33 -16.62 12.05
C LEU A 221 1.96 -16.61 11.40
N THR A 222 1.85 -16.64 10.06
CA THR A 222 0.55 -16.70 9.41
C THR A 222 -0.22 -17.93 9.90
N GLU A 223 0.40 -19.11 9.85
CA GLU A 223 -0.21 -20.36 10.33
C GLU A 223 -0.65 -20.24 11.80
N LYS A 224 0.24 -19.80 12.69
CA LYS A 224 -0.03 -19.74 14.14
C LYS A 224 -1.03 -18.66 14.56
N ILE A 225 -0.94 -17.47 13.97
CA ILE A 225 -1.80 -16.34 14.35
C ILE A 225 -3.20 -16.57 13.80
N CYS A 226 -3.30 -17.03 12.56
CA CYS A 226 -4.57 -17.13 11.86
C CYS A 226 -5.29 -18.46 12.06
N ILE A 227 -4.73 -19.44 12.78
CA ILE A 227 -5.33 -20.78 12.96
C ILE A 227 -6.80 -20.78 13.45
N HIS A 228 -7.21 -19.76 14.18
CA HIS A 228 -8.57 -19.61 14.72
C HIS A 228 -9.46 -18.63 13.93
N ALA A 229 -8.98 -18.08 12.81
CA ALA A 229 -9.80 -17.23 11.95
C ALA A 229 -10.83 -18.07 11.21
N ASP A 230 -12.09 -17.63 11.24
CA ASP A 230 -13.20 -18.30 10.58
C ASP A 230 -13.15 -18.12 9.04
N LEU A 231 -12.52 -17.04 8.57
CA LEU A 231 -12.24 -16.81 7.16
C LEU A 231 -10.96 -15.99 6.96
N LEU A 232 -10.16 -16.38 5.98
CA LEU A 232 -9.10 -15.54 5.42
C LEU A 232 -9.57 -14.90 4.11
N LEU A 233 -9.31 -13.60 3.95
CA LEU A 233 -9.47 -12.92 2.68
C LEU A 233 -8.11 -12.63 2.07
N LYS A 234 -7.99 -12.80 0.76
CA LYS A 234 -6.83 -12.35 -0.03
C LYS A 234 -7.29 -11.48 -1.20
N VAL A 235 -6.40 -10.60 -1.69
CA VAL A 235 -6.75 -9.66 -2.76
C VAL A 235 -6.71 -10.27 -4.16
N ASN A 236 -6.04 -11.40 -4.34
CA ASN A 236 -5.99 -12.15 -5.60
C ASN A 236 -5.57 -13.60 -5.33
N ASP A 237 -5.62 -14.44 -6.36
CA ASP A 237 -5.37 -15.88 -6.20
C ASP A 237 -3.88 -16.22 -6.08
N HIS A 238 -2.99 -15.40 -6.64
CA HIS A 238 -1.53 -15.54 -6.57
C HIS A 238 -0.92 -15.12 -5.21
N LEU A 239 -1.70 -14.47 -4.34
CA LEU A 239 -1.25 -14.09 -3.01
C LEU A 239 -1.23 -15.32 -2.09
N ILE A 240 -0.03 -15.81 -1.80
CA ILE A 240 0.22 -16.98 -0.94
C ILE A 240 0.21 -16.55 0.54
N LEU A 241 -0.68 -17.12 1.35
CA LEU A 241 -0.78 -16.78 2.78
C LEU A 241 0.08 -17.69 3.66
N HIS A 242 0.27 -18.96 3.28
CA HIS A 242 0.78 -20.02 4.17
C HIS A 242 -0.14 -20.27 5.37
N GLU A 243 -1.42 -20.34 5.08
CA GLU A 243 -2.51 -20.69 5.98
C GLU A 243 -2.46 -22.15 6.44
N SER A 244 -3.19 -22.45 7.52
CA SER A 244 -3.32 -23.83 8.01
C SER A 244 -4.08 -24.71 7.01
N LYS A 245 -3.81 -26.03 7.04
CA LYS A 245 -4.57 -26.99 6.23
C LYS A 245 -6.07 -26.90 6.55
N ASN A 246 -6.92 -26.86 5.51
CA ASN A 246 -8.38 -26.73 5.58
C ASN A 246 -8.90 -25.37 6.05
N GLN A 247 -8.06 -24.34 6.15
CA GLN A 247 -8.53 -23.00 6.47
C GLN A 247 -9.35 -22.42 5.31
N SER A 248 -10.50 -21.81 5.61
CA SER A 248 -11.34 -21.18 4.59
C SER A 248 -10.67 -19.92 4.07
N VAL A 249 -10.49 -19.82 2.75
CA VAL A 249 -9.88 -18.67 2.08
C VAL A 249 -10.77 -18.22 0.93
N MET A 250 -11.05 -16.92 0.86
CA MET A 250 -11.80 -16.32 -0.25
C MET A 250 -11.06 -15.11 -0.82
N THR A 251 -11.27 -14.87 -2.11
CA THR A 251 -10.67 -13.72 -2.80
C THR A 251 -11.63 -12.53 -2.78
N LEU A 252 -11.23 -11.45 -2.12
CA LEU A 252 -11.89 -10.14 -2.11
C LEU A 252 -10.89 -9.10 -2.62
N THR A 253 -11.01 -8.73 -3.89
CA THR A 253 -10.06 -7.85 -4.59
C THR A 253 -10.04 -6.44 -4.00
N ASN A 254 -8.94 -5.71 -4.23
CA ASN A 254 -8.94 -4.25 -4.08
C ASN A 254 -9.79 -3.62 -5.18
N GLY A 255 -10.02 -2.31 -5.06
CA GLY A 255 -10.90 -1.61 -5.98
C GLY A 255 -10.76 -0.11 -5.98
N PHE A 256 -11.64 0.50 -6.76
CA PHE A 256 -11.78 1.94 -6.90
C PHE A 256 -13.17 2.42 -6.47
N ASP A 257 -13.26 3.69 -6.06
CA ASP A 257 -14.52 4.33 -5.71
C ASP A 257 -15.01 5.13 -6.92
N PRO A 258 -16.14 4.75 -7.56
CA PRO A 258 -16.71 5.51 -8.66
C PRO A 258 -17.01 6.97 -8.32
N ASP A 259 -17.25 7.33 -7.05
CA ASP A 259 -17.50 8.71 -6.63
C ASP A 259 -16.23 9.58 -6.67
N GLU A 260 -15.05 8.98 -6.80
CA GLU A 260 -13.77 9.68 -6.96
C GLU A 260 -13.44 9.94 -8.44
N LYS A 261 -14.18 9.32 -9.37
CA LYS A 261 -13.92 9.40 -10.80
C LYS A 261 -13.88 10.86 -11.27
N GLN A 262 -12.79 11.22 -11.94
CA GLN A 262 -12.66 12.51 -12.60
C GLN A 262 -13.11 12.40 -14.06
N LYS A 263 -13.71 13.47 -14.59
CA LYS A 263 -14.07 13.51 -16.01
C LYS A 263 -12.79 13.57 -16.84
N PRO A 264 -12.57 12.64 -17.79
CA PRO A 264 -11.41 12.69 -18.66
C PRO A 264 -11.37 14.00 -19.45
N SER A 265 -10.20 14.63 -19.53
CA SER A 265 -9.95 15.81 -20.37
C SER A 265 -8.80 15.54 -21.33
N ARG A 266 -8.80 16.24 -22.47
CA ARG A 266 -7.67 16.23 -23.40
C ARG A 266 -6.49 17.01 -22.80
N ALA A 267 -5.29 16.48 -22.97
CA ALA A 267 -4.04 17.16 -22.62
C ALA A 267 -3.62 18.12 -23.74
N ASP A 268 -3.05 19.27 -23.37
CA ASP A 268 -2.52 20.25 -24.34
C ASP A 268 -1.23 19.77 -25.03
N GLN A 269 -0.48 18.91 -24.36
CA GLN A 269 0.70 18.19 -24.85
C GLN A 269 0.46 16.68 -24.75
N PHE A 270 1.25 15.88 -25.46
CA PHE A 270 1.26 14.43 -25.31
C PHE A 270 1.86 14.04 -23.96
N SER A 271 0.99 14.00 -22.93
CA SER A 271 1.39 13.80 -21.55
C SER A 271 1.46 12.32 -21.18
N ILE A 272 2.66 11.85 -20.83
CA ILE A 272 2.93 10.51 -20.31
C ILE A 272 3.10 10.61 -18.80
N VAL A 273 2.19 10.00 -18.04
CA VAL A 273 2.09 10.19 -16.60
C VAL A 273 2.37 8.89 -15.85
N TYR A 274 3.28 8.95 -14.87
CA TYR A 274 3.45 7.90 -13.86
C TYR A 274 3.08 8.44 -12.48
N THR A 275 2.15 7.78 -11.78
CA THR A 275 1.80 8.12 -10.40
C THR A 275 2.00 6.93 -9.46
N GLY A 276 2.76 7.14 -8.37
CA GLY A 276 3.00 6.11 -7.36
C GLY A 276 4.47 5.88 -7.02
N THR A 277 4.71 4.80 -6.29
CA THR A 277 6.05 4.37 -5.90
C THR A 277 6.62 3.48 -6.99
N ILE A 278 7.85 3.77 -7.42
CA ILE A 278 8.65 2.89 -8.27
C ILE A 278 9.43 1.96 -7.34
N TYR A 279 9.26 0.66 -7.52
CA TYR A 279 9.97 -0.38 -6.78
C TYR A 279 11.30 -0.73 -7.47
N TYR A 280 12.23 -1.31 -6.72
CA TYR A 280 13.54 -1.68 -7.27
C TYR A 280 13.47 -2.80 -8.33
N THR A 281 12.35 -3.52 -8.38
CA THR A 281 12.03 -4.55 -9.37
C THR A 281 11.41 -3.99 -10.65
N ASP A 282 10.90 -2.76 -10.60
CA ASP A 282 10.30 -2.11 -11.76
C ASP A 282 11.41 -1.71 -12.74
N ASP A 283 11.15 -1.85 -14.05
CA ASP A 283 12.03 -1.37 -15.10
C ASP A 283 11.26 -0.51 -16.10
N LEU A 284 11.62 0.78 -16.17
CA LEU A 284 11.02 1.73 -17.11
C LEU A 284 11.86 1.92 -18.38
N ASN A 285 13.06 1.32 -18.48
CA ASN A 285 13.94 1.47 -19.65
C ASN A 285 13.24 1.21 -21.00
N PRO A 286 12.45 0.14 -21.15
CA PRO A 286 11.81 -0.15 -22.44
C PRO A 286 10.94 1.00 -22.95
N LEU A 287 10.24 1.70 -22.04
CA LEU A 287 9.43 2.87 -22.40
C LEU A 287 10.29 4.03 -22.90
N PHE A 288 11.33 4.40 -22.15
CA PHE A 288 12.16 5.55 -22.50
C PHE A 288 12.97 5.30 -23.77
N ALA A 289 13.48 4.09 -23.97
CA ALA A 289 14.13 3.66 -25.21
C ALA A 289 13.17 3.74 -26.40
N ALA A 290 11.96 3.21 -26.27
CA ALA A 290 10.94 3.25 -27.31
C ALA A 290 10.59 4.68 -27.73
N ILE A 291 10.39 5.59 -26.76
CA ILE A 291 10.11 7.00 -27.03
C ILE A 291 11.31 7.67 -27.72
N LYS A 292 12.53 7.41 -27.26
CA LYS A 292 13.75 7.98 -27.85
C LYS A 292 13.90 7.57 -29.31
N GLU A 293 13.71 6.30 -29.61
CA GLU A 293 13.74 5.77 -30.98
C GLU A 293 12.63 6.38 -31.84
N LEU A 294 11.40 6.51 -31.33
CA LEU A 294 10.30 7.13 -32.08
C LEU A 294 10.56 8.61 -32.40
N ILE A 295 11.28 9.33 -31.54
CA ILE A 295 11.71 10.71 -31.80
C ILE A 295 12.83 10.74 -32.85
N GLN A 296 13.81 9.85 -32.75
CA GLN A 296 14.91 9.73 -33.73
C GLN A 296 14.39 9.36 -35.13
N ASP A 297 13.36 8.50 -35.20
CA ASP A 297 12.66 8.15 -36.43
C ASP A 297 11.80 9.29 -37.00
N GLY A 298 11.67 10.43 -36.29
CA GLY A 298 10.81 11.55 -36.69
C GLY A 298 9.31 11.27 -36.59
N LYS A 299 8.91 10.23 -35.86
CA LYS A 299 7.50 9.82 -35.70
C LYS A 299 6.79 10.56 -34.56
N ILE A 300 7.55 10.98 -33.54
CA ILE A 300 7.09 11.84 -32.44
C ILE A 300 7.95 13.12 -32.44
N ASP A 301 7.30 14.29 -32.34
CA ASP A 301 8.02 15.55 -32.13
C ASP A 301 8.27 15.73 -30.63
N LEU A 302 9.52 15.98 -30.25
CA LEU A 302 9.92 16.23 -28.87
C LEU A 302 9.15 17.39 -28.24
N LYS A 303 8.76 18.41 -29.01
CA LYS A 303 8.03 19.59 -28.53
C LYS A 303 6.62 19.28 -28.04
N ASP A 304 6.05 18.18 -28.54
CA ASP A 304 4.73 17.73 -28.14
C ASP A 304 4.75 16.93 -26.85
N LEU A 305 5.90 16.41 -26.44
CA LEU A 305 6.02 15.45 -25.34
C LEU A 305 6.07 16.16 -23.99
N VAL A 306 5.43 15.58 -22.98
CA VAL A 306 5.71 15.89 -21.58
C VAL A 306 5.63 14.63 -20.71
N PHE A 307 6.68 14.34 -19.97
CA PHE A 307 6.69 13.35 -18.90
C PHE A 307 6.27 13.99 -17.58
N SER A 308 5.35 13.36 -16.85
CA SER A 308 4.93 13.84 -15.54
C SER A 308 5.03 12.74 -14.49
N TYR A 309 5.75 13.03 -13.41
CA TYR A 309 5.89 12.12 -12.27
C TYR A 309 5.21 12.68 -11.03
N CYS A 310 4.47 11.83 -10.30
CA CYS A 310 3.91 12.14 -8.98
C CYS A 310 4.07 10.94 -8.03
N GLY A 311 4.95 11.03 -7.04
CA GLY A 311 5.17 9.96 -6.06
C GLY A 311 6.41 10.15 -5.18
N ASN A 312 6.74 9.12 -4.42
CA ASN A 312 7.82 9.14 -3.42
C ASN A 312 9.18 8.68 -3.96
N SER A 313 9.24 8.18 -5.19
CA SER A 313 10.44 7.64 -5.84
C SER A 313 10.97 8.58 -6.93
N SER A 314 10.83 9.90 -6.77
CA SER A 314 11.18 10.87 -7.82
C SER A 314 12.62 10.73 -8.27
N THR A 315 13.56 10.47 -7.35
CA THR A 315 14.97 10.31 -7.67
C THR A 315 15.24 9.17 -8.67
N VAL A 316 14.41 8.13 -8.68
CA VAL A 316 14.51 7.01 -9.62
C VAL A 316 14.01 7.45 -11.00
N PHE A 317 12.85 8.12 -11.05
CA PHE A 317 12.30 8.64 -12.31
C PHE A 317 13.21 9.72 -12.92
N ASP A 318 13.75 10.62 -12.09
CA ASP A 318 14.72 11.66 -12.48
C ASP A 318 16.02 11.06 -13.07
N ALA A 319 16.38 9.83 -12.72
CA ALA A 319 17.52 9.13 -13.32
C ALA A 319 17.23 8.73 -14.76
N TYR A 320 16.06 8.14 -15.04
CA TYR A 320 15.63 7.82 -16.40
C TYR A 320 15.52 9.08 -17.29
N ILE A 321 14.96 10.17 -16.76
CA ILE A 321 14.85 11.43 -17.50
C ILE A 321 16.23 11.93 -17.97
N ARG A 322 17.21 11.94 -17.06
CA ARG A 322 18.59 12.38 -17.39
C ARG A 322 19.30 11.42 -18.34
N GLU A 323 19.13 10.11 -18.14
CA GLU A 323 19.76 9.09 -18.99
C GLU A 323 19.36 9.24 -20.47
N TYR A 324 18.09 9.51 -20.73
CA TYR A 324 17.56 9.64 -22.10
C TYR A 324 17.55 11.09 -22.63
N ASN A 325 17.99 12.06 -21.82
CA ASN A 325 18.00 13.51 -22.09
C ASN A 325 16.60 14.08 -22.37
N PHE A 326 15.67 13.89 -21.44
CA PHE A 326 14.29 14.40 -21.50
C PHE A 326 14.02 15.54 -20.50
N ASP A 327 15.06 16.17 -19.96
CA ASP A 327 14.95 17.23 -18.95
C ASP A 327 14.04 18.40 -19.39
N ASP A 328 14.10 18.78 -20.67
CA ASP A 328 13.31 19.89 -21.24
C ASP A 328 11.80 19.58 -21.36
N CYS A 329 11.41 18.32 -21.25
CA CYS A 329 10.02 17.86 -21.36
C CYS A 329 9.55 17.11 -20.10
N TYR A 330 10.13 17.41 -18.93
CA TYR A 330 9.81 16.73 -17.68
C TYR A 330 9.23 17.64 -16.61
N ILE A 331 8.16 17.18 -15.95
CA ILE A 331 7.55 17.82 -14.78
C ILE A 331 7.50 16.83 -13.61
N ASN A 332 8.22 17.18 -12.53
CA ASN A 332 8.13 16.48 -11.26
C ASN A 332 7.11 17.19 -10.36
N HIS A 333 5.94 16.59 -10.17
CA HIS A 333 4.89 17.14 -9.29
C HIS A 333 5.12 16.81 -7.81
N GLY A 334 6.16 16.03 -7.49
CA GLY A 334 6.40 15.52 -6.15
C GLY A 334 5.18 14.76 -5.62
N ASN A 335 4.64 15.23 -4.51
CA ASN A 335 3.58 14.58 -3.78
C ASN A 335 2.27 15.37 -3.84
N LEU A 336 1.35 15.04 -4.76
CA LEU A 336 0.02 15.68 -4.90
C LEU A 336 -1.08 15.07 -4.03
N SER A 337 -2.10 15.85 -3.64
CA SER A 337 -3.29 15.32 -2.95
C SER A 337 -3.98 14.21 -3.77
N ARG A 338 -4.86 13.43 -3.13
CA ARG A 338 -5.64 12.38 -3.80
C ARG A 338 -6.41 12.94 -5.01
N LYS A 339 -7.13 14.04 -4.79
CA LYS A 339 -7.92 14.75 -5.81
C LYS A 339 -7.06 15.27 -6.96
N GLU A 340 -5.92 15.88 -6.65
CA GLU A 340 -4.98 16.38 -7.67
C GLU A 340 -4.31 15.24 -8.45
N SER A 341 -3.93 14.14 -7.78
CA SER A 341 -3.38 12.95 -8.43
C SER A 341 -4.40 12.34 -9.40
N LEU A 342 -5.67 12.23 -9.00
CA LEU A 342 -6.73 11.73 -9.87
C LEU A 342 -6.98 12.67 -11.05
N LYS A 343 -6.92 14.00 -10.81
CA LYS A 343 -7.03 15.00 -11.87
C LYS A 343 -5.88 14.86 -12.88
N LEU A 344 -4.64 14.77 -12.42
CA LEU A 344 -3.44 14.56 -13.25
C LEU A 344 -3.58 13.29 -14.11
N GLN A 345 -4.06 12.20 -13.51
CA GLN A 345 -4.34 10.96 -14.24
C GLN A 345 -5.41 11.16 -15.33
N SER A 346 -6.54 11.81 -15.00
CA SER A 346 -7.64 12.05 -15.94
C SER A 346 -7.34 13.07 -17.04
N SER A 347 -6.27 13.84 -16.88
CA SER A 347 -5.78 14.79 -17.89
C SER A 347 -4.60 14.27 -18.69
N SER A 348 -4.15 13.03 -18.48
CA SER A 348 -3.02 12.45 -19.22
C SER A 348 -3.40 12.05 -20.64
N SER A 349 -2.39 11.85 -21.49
CA SER A 349 -2.55 11.18 -22.78
C SER A 349 -2.31 9.67 -22.65
N LEU A 350 -1.29 9.28 -21.87
CA LEU A 350 -0.95 7.89 -21.60
C LEU A 350 -0.58 7.72 -20.12
N LEU A 351 -1.19 6.74 -19.46
CA LEU A 351 -0.83 6.33 -18.10
C LEU A 351 0.20 5.22 -18.12
N ILE A 352 1.25 5.36 -17.31
CA ILE A 352 2.27 4.34 -17.13
C ILE A 352 2.04 3.62 -15.81
N MET A 353 2.07 2.29 -15.88
CA MET A 353 2.06 1.37 -14.76
C MET A 353 3.30 0.48 -14.83
N ALA A 354 3.87 0.13 -13.68
CA ALA A 354 4.99 -0.81 -13.59
C ALA A 354 4.71 -1.87 -12.53
N GLY A 355 5.26 -3.05 -12.74
CA GLY A 355 5.12 -4.19 -11.85
C GLY A 355 6.03 -5.32 -12.29
N TRP A 356 6.03 -6.42 -11.54
CA TRP A 356 6.88 -7.56 -11.83
C TRP A 356 6.15 -8.89 -11.68
N SER A 357 6.58 -9.86 -12.50
CA SER A 357 6.10 -11.22 -12.46
C SER A 357 7.29 -12.16 -12.62
N THR A 358 7.68 -12.78 -11.52
CA THR A 358 8.83 -13.68 -11.44
C THR A 358 8.44 -15.02 -10.82
N ASN A 359 9.29 -16.02 -10.96
CA ASN A 359 9.13 -17.30 -10.27
C ASN A 359 8.98 -17.20 -8.73
N LYS A 360 9.44 -16.11 -8.11
CA LYS A 360 9.38 -15.90 -6.64
C LYS A 360 8.18 -15.08 -6.18
N GLU A 361 7.68 -14.21 -7.04
CA GLU A 361 6.57 -13.31 -6.72
C GLU A 361 5.88 -12.86 -8.00
N VAL A 362 4.56 -12.97 -8.01
CA VAL A 362 3.69 -12.59 -9.13
C VAL A 362 2.78 -11.45 -8.67
N ILE A 363 2.93 -10.28 -9.30
CA ILE A 363 2.03 -9.15 -9.10
C ILE A 363 1.00 -9.10 -10.21
N GLU A 364 -0.28 -9.21 -9.85
CA GLU A 364 -1.39 -8.98 -10.78
C GLU A 364 -1.71 -7.48 -10.88
N TRP A 365 -2.56 -6.99 -9.96
CA TRP A 365 -3.06 -5.62 -9.93
C TRP A 365 -2.62 -4.92 -8.66
N SER A 366 -1.90 -3.82 -8.81
CA SER A 366 -1.61 -2.93 -7.68
C SER A 366 -2.80 -2.03 -7.36
N GLY A 367 -2.79 -1.42 -6.17
CA GLY A 367 -3.78 -0.41 -5.79
C GLY A 367 -3.95 0.72 -6.82
N LYS A 368 -2.86 1.10 -7.51
CA LYS A 368 -2.87 2.17 -8.51
C LYS A 368 -3.62 1.76 -9.77
N MET A 369 -3.51 0.50 -10.17
CA MET A 369 -4.14 0.02 -11.40
C MET A 369 -5.67 0.12 -11.34
N TYR A 370 -6.28 -0.12 -10.17
CA TYR A 370 -7.73 0.06 -10.01
C TYR A 370 -8.16 1.52 -10.25
N GLU A 371 -7.33 2.50 -9.91
CA GLU A 371 -7.61 3.90 -10.24
C GLU A 371 -7.53 4.14 -11.75
N TYR A 372 -6.55 3.53 -12.42
CA TYR A 372 -6.40 3.67 -13.87
C TYR A 372 -7.56 3.02 -14.62
N MET A 373 -8.10 1.90 -14.12
CA MET A 373 -9.30 1.26 -14.68
C MET A 373 -10.51 2.21 -14.74
N MET A 374 -10.64 3.15 -13.80
CA MET A 374 -11.73 4.15 -13.82
C MET A 374 -11.38 5.46 -14.53
N SER A 375 -10.11 5.66 -14.92
CA SER A 375 -9.62 6.90 -15.51
C SER A 375 -10.05 7.12 -16.96
N GLU A 376 -10.47 6.05 -17.65
CA GLU A 376 -10.81 6.07 -19.09
C GLU A 376 -9.68 6.66 -19.95
N LYS A 377 -8.43 6.30 -19.60
CA LYS A 377 -7.22 6.64 -20.35
C LYS A 377 -6.51 5.39 -20.84
N PRO A 378 -5.76 5.49 -21.95
CA PRO A 378 -4.84 4.42 -22.35
C PRO A 378 -3.83 4.14 -21.26
N ILE A 379 -3.48 2.87 -21.11
CA ILE A 379 -2.57 2.39 -20.07
C ILE A 379 -1.47 1.59 -20.75
N LEU A 380 -0.22 1.94 -20.48
CA LEU A 380 0.92 1.09 -20.78
C LEU A 380 1.43 0.49 -19.47
N TYR A 381 1.32 -0.82 -19.34
CA TYR A 381 1.85 -1.56 -18.19
C TYR A 381 3.16 -2.23 -18.59
N LEU A 382 4.25 -1.84 -17.93
CA LEU A 382 5.57 -2.45 -18.05
C LEU A 382 5.71 -3.54 -16.97
N MET A 383 5.76 -4.80 -17.41
CA MET A 383 5.86 -5.97 -16.55
C MET A 383 7.27 -6.56 -16.63
N THR A 384 8.05 -6.39 -15.58
CA THR A 384 9.42 -6.91 -15.47
C THR A 384 9.41 -8.36 -14.95
N GLY A 385 10.28 -9.21 -15.47
CA GLY A 385 10.50 -10.55 -14.96
C GLY A 385 10.75 -11.61 -16.03
N ASP A 386 10.76 -12.86 -15.57
CA ASP A 386 11.07 -14.07 -16.34
C ASP A 386 9.83 -14.91 -16.67
N LEU A 387 8.64 -14.50 -16.21
CA LEU A 387 7.38 -15.17 -16.50
C LEU A 387 6.63 -14.50 -17.64
N GLU A 388 6.04 -15.34 -18.50
CA GLU A 388 5.17 -14.93 -19.60
C GLU A 388 3.69 -15.04 -19.22
N SER A 389 2.85 -14.26 -19.90
CA SER A 389 1.40 -14.39 -19.87
C SER A 389 0.81 -14.12 -18.47
N SER A 390 1.34 -13.11 -17.79
CA SER A 390 0.76 -12.58 -16.55
C SER A 390 -0.71 -12.17 -16.73
N VAL A 391 -1.47 -12.14 -15.64
CA VAL A 391 -2.88 -11.67 -15.69
C VAL A 391 -2.98 -10.28 -16.34
N PRO A 392 -2.10 -9.30 -16.03
CA PRO A 392 -2.05 -8.04 -16.75
C PRO A 392 -1.88 -8.19 -18.26
N SER A 393 -0.96 -9.02 -18.76
CA SER A 393 -0.78 -9.15 -20.22
C SER A 393 -1.97 -9.77 -20.93
N GLN A 394 -2.69 -10.68 -20.27
CA GLN A 394 -3.92 -11.27 -20.82
C GLN A 394 -5.10 -10.29 -20.81
N LYS A 395 -5.17 -9.38 -19.83
CA LYS A 395 -6.34 -8.53 -19.59
C LYS A 395 -6.18 -7.07 -19.97
N MET A 396 -4.97 -6.61 -20.27
CA MET A 396 -4.73 -5.18 -20.51
C MET A 396 -5.51 -4.61 -21.69
N LYS A 397 -5.70 -5.42 -22.75
CA LYS A 397 -6.53 -5.01 -23.90
C LYS A 397 -7.98 -4.75 -23.50
N ASP A 398 -8.55 -5.58 -22.61
CA ASP A 398 -9.90 -5.42 -22.07
C ASP A 398 -10.03 -4.14 -21.21
N LEU A 399 -8.91 -3.54 -20.80
CA LEU A 399 -8.84 -2.30 -20.04
C LEU A 399 -8.52 -1.08 -20.91
N GLY A 400 -8.40 -1.25 -22.23
CA GLY A 400 -8.01 -0.20 -23.17
C GLY A 400 -6.51 0.11 -23.15
N GLY A 401 -5.71 -0.84 -22.68
CA GLY A 401 -4.27 -0.71 -22.51
C GLY A 401 -3.43 -1.63 -23.41
N PHE A 402 -2.12 -1.53 -23.24
CA PHE A 402 -1.12 -2.52 -23.66
C PHE A 402 -0.22 -2.92 -22.48
N CYS A 403 0.10 -4.20 -22.38
CA CYS A 403 1.07 -4.69 -21.40
C CYS A 403 2.30 -5.19 -22.15
N PHE A 404 3.46 -4.69 -21.77
CA PHE A 404 4.75 -5.14 -22.27
C PHE A 404 5.39 -6.03 -21.20
N GLU A 405 5.68 -7.29 -21.54
CA GLU A 405 6.41 -8.22 -20.67
C GLU A 405 7.88 -8.30 -21.09
N THR A 406 8.81 -8.13 -20.16
CA THR A 406 10.25 -8.28 -20.48
C THR A 406 10.60 -9.70 -20.92
N ALA A 407 9.89 -10.72 -20.43
CA ALA A 407 10.01 -12.09 -20.94
C ALA A 407 9.64 -12.19 -22.45
N LYS A 408 8.69 -11.33 -22.88
CA LYS A 408 8.22 -11.01 -24.23
C LYS A 408 9.10 -10.10 -25.11
N TYR A 409 10.29 -9.66 -24.66
CA TYR A 409 10.96 -8.48 -25.23
C TYR A 409 10.96 -8.42 -26.77
N GLU A 410 11.57 -9.41 -27.43
CA GLU A 410 11.73 -9.46 -28.90
C GLU A 410 10.40 -9.42 -29.66
N LYS A 411 9.32 -9.96 -29.07
CA LYS A 411 8.00 -10.04 -29.71
C LYS A 411 7.11 -8.84 -29.41
N GLU A 412 7.33 -8.17 -28.28
CA GLU A 412 6.42 -7.17 -27.75
C GLU A 412 6.96 -5.74 -27.83
N TYR A 413 8.29 -5.55 -27.94
CA TYR A 413 8.88 -4.21 -27.97
C TYR A 413 8.37 -3.36 -29.14
N THR A 414 8.34 -3.93 -30.35
CA THR A 414 7.78 -3.24 -31.52
C THR A 414 6.29 -2.95 -31.35
N LYS A 415 5.51 -3.89 -30.78
CA LYS A 415 4.08 -3.69 -30.54
C LYS A 415 3.81 -2.58 -29.52
N MET A 416 4.66 -2.47 -28.49
CA MET A 416 4.62 -1.37 -27.54
C MET A 416 4.91 -0.03 -28.21
N LYS A 417 5.93 0.04 -29.07
CA LYS A 417 6.22 1.24 -29.87
C LYS A 417 5.03 1.65 -30.74
N ASP A 418 4.43 0.69 -31.44
CA ASP A 418 3.26 0.93 -32.28
C ASP A 418 2.06 1.41 -31.46
N TYR A 419 1.85 0.83 -30.28
CA TYR A 419 0.80 1.27 -29.35
C TYR A 419 1.00 2.71 -28.86
N ILE A 420 2.22 3.08 -28.45
CA ILE A 420 2.55 4.45 -28.05
C ILE A 420 2.30 5.42 -29.21
N LEU A 421 2.74 5.05 -30.41
CA LEU A 421 2.63 5.88 -31.60
C LEU A 421 1.18 6.09 -32.05
N ASP A 422 0.35 5.06 -31.96
CA ASP A 422 -1.08 5.14 -32.23
C ASP A 422 -1.75 6.17 -31.31
N ILE A 423 -1.50 6.09 -30.00
CA ILE A 423 -2.06 7.06 -29.03
C ILE A 423 -1.57 8.48 -29.33
N TYR A 424 -0.30 8.64 -29.68
CA TYR A 424 0.25 9.95 -30.06
C TYR A 424 -0.49 10.55 -31.27
N PHE A 425 -0.75 9.76 -32.32
CA PHE A 425 -1.49 10.23 -33.48
C PHE A 425 -2.97 10.51 -33.16
N GLN A 426 -3.61 9.69 -32.32
CA GLN A 426 -4.97 9.99 -31.84
C GLN A 426 -5.01 11.33 -31.08
N TRP A 427 -4.03 11.59 -30.21
CA TRP A 427 -3.91 12.86 -29.49
C TRP A 427 -3.75 14.06 -30.44
N LYS A 428 -2.90 13.92 -31.48
CA LYS A 428 -2.72 14.93 -32.54
C LYS A 428 -4.03 15.20 -33.30
N ASN A 429 -4.82 14.17 -33.57
CA ASN A 429 -6.08 14.25 -34.31
C ASN A 429 -7.28 14.75 -33.48
N GLY A 430 -7.04 15.18 -32.22
CA GLY A 430 -8.01 15.95 -31.44
C GLY A 430 -8.70 15.18 -30.32
N ALA A 431 -8.58 13.86 -30.22
CA ALA A 431 -8.98 13.11 -29.03
C ALA A 431 -8.41 11.69 -29.02
N ILE A 432 -8.02 11.23 -27.83
CA ILE A 432 -7.68 9.84 -27.57
C ILE A 432 -8.97 9.08 -27.29
N LYS A 433 -9.21 8.00 -28.02
CA LYS A 433 -10.35 7.11 -27.79
C LYS A 433 -9.86 5.86 -27.08
N VAL A 434 -10.43 5.59 -25.91
CA VAL A 434 -10.26 4.29 -25.25
C VAL A 434 -11.41 3.39 -25.68
N GLU A 435 -11.22 2.71 -26.81
CA GLU A 435 -12.21 1.78 -27.34
C GLU A 435 -12.11 0.41 -26.65
N ASN A 436 -13.21 -0.34 -26.62
CA ASN A 436 -13.27 -1.74 -26.18
C ASN A 436 -12.95 -2.03 -24.70
N GLN A 437 -13.14 -1.06 -23.80
CA GLN A 437 -13.10 -1.35 -22.36
C GLN A 437 -14.24 -2.30 -21.96
N ASP A 438 -13.89 -3.42 -21.36
CA ASP A 438 -14.82 -4.33 -20.70
C ASP A 438 -15.32 -3.69 -19.40
N LYS A 439 -16.38 -2.90 -19.52
CA LYS A 439 -17.02 -2.22 -18.41
C LYS A 439 -17.57 -3.19 -17.37
N MET A 440 -17.98 -4.40 -17.77
CA MET A 440 -18.48 -5.40 -16.82
C MET A 440 -17.34 -5.93 -15.96
N TYR A 441 -16.21 -6.29 -16.57
CA TYR A 441 -15.00 -6.69 -15.85
C TYR A 441 -14.49 -5.59 -14.93
N ILE A 442 -14.36 -4.35 -15.42
CA ILE A 442 -13.94 -3.20 -14.62
C ILE A 442 -14.88 -2.97 -13.42
N ASN A 443 -16.19 -3.08 -13.62
CA ASN A 443 -17.18 -2.88 -12.56
C ASN A 443 -17.06 -3.90 -11.41
N THR A 444 -16.49 -5.09 -11.66
CA THR A 444 -16.22 -6.07 -10.59
C THR A 444 -15.23 -5.58 -9.54
N PHE A 445 -14.42 -4.57 -9.88
CA PHE A 445 -13.46 -3.92 -8.98
C PHE A 445 -13.99 -2.60 -8.39
N SER A 446 -15.25 -2.26 -8.60
CA SER A 446 -15.86 -1.11 -7.96
C SER A 446 -16.17 -1.43 -6.49
N TYR A 447 -15.92 -0.48 -5.58
CA TYR A 447 -16.27 -0.70 -4.17
C TYR A 447 -17.75 -1.00 -3.89
N PRO A 448 -18.74 -0.46 -4.63
CA PRO A 448 -20.12 -0.92 -4.52
C PRO A 448 -20.26 -2.45 -4.70
N GLU A 449 -19.62 -3.01 -5.73
CA GLU A 449 -19.70 -4.43 -6.04
C GLU A 449 -18.88 -5.28 -5.04
N ILE A 450 -17.69 -4.82 -4.67
CA ILE A 450 -16.86 -5.47 -3.64
C ILE A 450 -17.60 -5.50 -2.29
N ALA A 451 -18.23 -4.40 -1.88
CA ALA A 451 -19.01 -4.33 -0.65
C ALA A 451 -20.25 -5.21 -0.71
N ARG A 452 -20.91 -5.32 -1.88
CA ARG A 452 -22.04 -6.24 -2.09
C ARG A 452 -21.60 -7.70 -1.91
N ARG A 453 -20.49 -8.10 -2.50
CA ARG A 453 -19.91 -9.45 -2.32
C ARG A 453 -19.52 -9.69 -0.86
N PHE A 454 -18.90 -8.72 -0.22
CA PHE A 454 -18.53 -8.84 1.19
C PHE A 454 -19.74 -8.93 2.12
N TYR A 455 -20.81 -8.15 1.86
CA TYR A 455 -22.07 -8.24 2.59
C TYR A 455 -22.72 -9.62 2.48
N GLN A 456 -22.65 -10.25 1.29
CA GLN A 456 -23.12 -11.63 1.11
C GLN A 456 -22.30 -12.63 1.91
N ILE A 457 -20.97 -12.48 1.96
CA ILE A 457 -20.09 -13.30 2.82
C ILE A 457 -20.56 -13.19 4.28
N LEU A 458 -20.74 -11.96 4.79
CA LEU A 458 -21.18 -11.73 6.17
C LEU A 458 -22.57 -12.33 6.45
N LYS A 459 -23.50 -12.23 5.51
CA LYS A 459 -24.83 -12.84 5.68
C LYS A 459 -24.78 -14.35 5.76
N ASN A 460 -23.98 -15.00 4.91
CA ASN A 460 -23.89 -16.47 4.91
C ASN A 460 -23.40 -17.03 6.24
N PHE A 461 -22.49 -16.32 6.90
CA PHE A 461 -22.04 -16.65 8.26
C PHE A 461 -23.14 -16.59 9.33
N ASN A 462 -24.10 -15.67 9.20
CA ASN A 462 -25.19 -15.55 10.18
C ASN A 462 -26.27 -16.65 10.04
N TYR A 463 -26.28 -17.38 8.93
CA TYR A 463 -27.22 -18.48 8.66
C TYR A 463 -26.57 -19.87 8.75
N SER A 464 -25.30 -19.94 9.15
CA SER A 464 -24.53 -21.17 9.37
C SER A 464 -24.34 -21.40 10.86
#